data_AF-A0A1D3L1C9-F1
#
_entry.id   AF-A0A1D3L1C9-F1
#
_cell.length_a   1.000
_cell.length_b   1.000
_cell.length_c   1.000
_cell.angle_alpha   90.00
_cell.angle_beta   90.00
_cell.angle_gamma   90.00
#
_symmetry.space_group_name_H-M   'P 1'
#
loop_
_entity.id
_entity.type
_entity.pdbx_description
1 polymer ?
#
loop_
_entity_poly.entity_id
_entity_poly.type
_entity_poly.pdbx_seq_one_letter_code
_entity_poly.pdbx_strand_id
1 'polypeptide(L)'
;MCFIDEFRGGGSINQNRLNDRENVSHEPRYWVHKFDKGLLRQLDRSKTLGSEKKHSKTLKDIKANDKIILFSTLDLDKQKNIRFIAYTMVKEAYLDNKTIYNHYCSPKKLKLKGMKYFTDPLVAKDMANDLEFVKNKEKPANDFKSEYKEITEEDFKAILRKVSLTKEYPAYFENVSFTMEDFLLNSINGLYNVIKRTEKRNQFEIKSFIKLLKKLLNEYGISKSYDEIEEFYARNAWKLGFKHNPSRDPDKFVALYNRLGKKRNFSYISLE
;
A
#
# COMPACT_ATOMS: atom_id res chain seq x y z
N MET A 1 -4.93 69.02 -15.99
CA MET A 1 -5.93 67.94 -15.97
C MET A 1 -5.44 66.91 -14.95
N CYS A 2 -5.87 66.98 -13.69
CA CYS A 2 -7.13 66.40 -13.15
C CYS A 2 -7.00 64.86 -13.11
N PHE A 3 -7.06 64.12 -11.99
CA PHE A 3 -7.65 64.33 -10.67
C PHE A 3 -6.88 63.55 -9.58
N ILE A 4 -7.00 64.04 -8.35
CA ILE A 4 -6.79 63.35 -7.07
C ILE A 4 -7.96 62.38 -6.85
N ASP A 5 -7.72 61.21 -6.27
CA ASP A 5 -8.67 60.62 -5.31
C ASP A 5 -7.92 59.85 -4.20
N GLU A 6 -8.17 60.30 -2.97
CA GLU A 6 -7.81 59.68 -1.71
C GLU A 6 -8.74 58.50 -1.42
N PHE A 7 -8.26 57.44 -0.75
CA PHE A 7 -9.05 56.82 0.31
C PHE A 7 -8.16 56.29 1.43
N ARG A 8 -8.26 56.98 2.57
CA ARG A 8 -7.91 56.49 3.91
C ARG A 8 -8.87 55.39 4.31
N GLY A 9 -8.36 54.37 5.00
CA GLY A 9 -9.17 53.32 5.62
C GLY A 9 -8.38 52.50 6.61
N GLY A 10 -8.12 53.09 7.79
CA GLY A 10 -7.63 52.37 8.95
C GLY A 10 -8.66 51.37 9.44
N GLY A 11 -8.22 50.13 9.64
CA GLY A 11 -8.98 49.06 10.28
C GLY A 11 -8.03 48.27 11.15
N SER A 12 -7.77 48.78 12.36
CA SER A 12 -7.12 48.03 13.45
C SER A 12 -8.01 46.85 13.82
N ILE A 13 -7.66 45.64 13.39
CA ILE A 13 -8.25 44.42 13.93
C ILE A 13 -7.34 43.90 15.04
N ASN A 14 -7.87 44.10 16.24
CA ASN A 14 -7.39 43.67 17.56
C ASN A 14 -6.40 42.50 17.55
N GLN A 15 -5.19 42.80 18.02
CA GLN A 15 -4.37 41.85 18.75
C GLN A 15 -5.11 41.44 20.03
N ASN A 16 -6.05 40.51 19.94
CA ASN A 16 -6.48 39.74 21.09
C ASN A 16 -5.35 38.78 21.45
N ARG A 17 -4.42 39.31 22.26
CA ARG A 17 -3.65 38.56 23.24
C ARG A 17 -4.64 37.83 24.14
N LEU A 18 -4.88 36.57 23.85
CA LEU A 18 -5.34 35.60 24.84
C LEU A 18 -4.19 34.62 25.06
N ASN A 19 -3.85 34.49 26.33
CA ASN A 19 -2.69 33.82 26.86
C ASN A 19 -2.62 32.35 26.44
N ASP A 20 -1.54 31.97 25.75
CA ASP A 20 -0.86 30.70 25.98
C ASP A 20 0.61 31.04 26.25
N ARG A 21 0.89 31.38 27.51
CA ARG A 21 2.25 31.47 28.05
C ARG A 21 2.83 30.05 28.11
N GLU A 22 4.09 29.95 27.70
CA GLU A 22 4.96 28.75 27.69
C GLU A 22 4.87 27.82 26.46
N ASN A 23 5.24 28.34 25.29
CA ASN A 23 5.94 27.51 24.31
C ASN A 23 7.38 28.01 24.19
N VAL A 24 8.24 27.56 25.10
CA VAL A 24 9.67 27.45 24.79
C VAL A 24 9.73 26.63 23.50
N SER A 25 10.23 27.21 22.40
CA SER A 25 10.24 26.56 21.09
C SER A 25 11.13 25.32 21.16
N HIS A 26 10.53 24.17 21.47
CA HIS A 26 11.21 22.89 21.43
C HIS A 26 11.63 22.65 19.98
N GLU A 27 12.94 22.72 19.73
CA GLU A 27 13.49 22.34 18.43
C GLU A 27 13.13 20.89 18.14
N PRO A 28 12.60 20.59 16.95
CA PRO A 28 12.10 19.27 16.63
C PRO A 28 13.25 18.27 16.64
N ARG A 29 13.10 17.18 17.40
CA ARG A 29 14.02 16.05 17.34
C ARG A 29 13.61 15.07 16.26
N TYR A 30 14.58 14.30 15.79
CA TYR A 30 14.42 13.37 14.69
C TYR A 30 14.64 11.95 15.17
N TRP A 31 13.73 11.05 14.78
CA TRP A 31 13.72 9.69 15.28
C TRP A 31 13.52 8.69 14.14
N VAL A 32 14.09 7.51 14.30
CA VAL A 32 13.67 6.30 13.56
C VAL A 32 12.95 5.36 14.51
N HIS A 33 11.86 4.75 14.03
CA HIS A 33 11.06 3.80 14.78
C HIS A 33 10.94 2.47 14.02
N LYS A 34 11.36 1.39 14.68
CA LYS A 34 11.14 0.02 14.21
C LYS A 34 9.67 -0.31 14.36
N PHE A 35 9.01 -0.54 13.23
CA PHE A 35 7.58 -0.74 13.15
C PHE A 35 7.24 -2.13 12.62
N ASP A 36 6.23 -2.79 13.18
CA ASP A 36 5.70 -4.04 12.63
C ASP A 36 4.82 -3.74 11.40
N LYS A 37 5.23 -4.27 10.25
CA LYS A 37 4.54 -4.13 8.97
C LYS A 37 3.05 -4.51 9.04
N GLY A 38 2.67 -5.48 9.88
CA GLY A 38 1.30 -5.94 10.03
C GLY A 38 0.36 -4.90 10.66
N LEU A 39 0.90 -3.90 11.36
CA LEU A 39 0.12 -2.90 12.08
C LEU A 39 -0.13 -1.63 11.26
N LEU A 40 0.39 -1.55 10.03
CA LEU A 40 0.37 -0.31 9.25
C LEU A 40 -1.05 0.18 8.95
N ARG A 41 -2.00 -0.72 8.67
CA ARG A 41 -3.43 -0.37 8.47
C ARG A 41 -4.06 0.22 9.73
N GLN A 42 -3.72 -0.30 10.90
CA GLN A 42 -4.27 0.20 12.16
C GLN A 42 -3.68 1.56 12.49
N LEU A 43 -2.37 1.73 12.27
CA LEU A 43 -1.68 3.00 12.40
C LEU A 43 -2.24 4.04 11.44
N ASP A 44 -2.47 3.69 10.18
CA ASP A 44 -3.02 4.60 9.18
C ASP A 44 -4.38 5.18 9.60
N ARG A 45 -5.25 4.35 10.18
CA ARG A 45 -6.59 4.76 10.63
C ARG A 45 -6.58 5.57 11.91
N SER A 46 -5.83 5.14 12.91
CA SER A 46 -5.90 5.74 14.26
C SER A 46 -4.83 6.79 14.52
N LYS A 47 -3.76 6.81 13.72
CA LYS A 47 -2.65 7.79 13.78
C LYS A 47 -2.03 7.88 15.18
N THR A 48 -1.82 6.73 15.81
CA THR A 48 -1.25 6.63 17.16
C THR A 48 -0.07 5.67 17.20
N LEU A 49 1.05 6.12 17.76
CA LEU A 49 2.18 5.28 18.11
C LEU A 49 2.31 5.12 19.62
N GLY A 50 3.02 4.08 20.02
CA GLY A 50 3.42 3.86 21.41
C GLY A 50 4.73 3.11 21.45
N SER A 51 4.98 2.44 22.57
CA SER A 51 6.11 1.52 22.66
C SER A 51 5.67 0.14 23.11
N GLU A 52 6.31 -0.88 22.55
CA GLU A 52 6.21 -2.28 22.98
C GLU A 52 6.59 -2.41 24.45
N LYS A 53 7.63 -1.69 24.87
CA LYS A 53 8.12 -1.69 26.25
C LYS A 53 7.23 -0.81 27.12
N LYS A 54 6.60 -1.43 28.13
CA LYS A 54 5.75 -0.73 29.12
C LYS A 54 6.43 0.52 29.70
N HIS A 55 7.71 0.42 30.06
CA HIS A 55 8.52 1.50 30.63
C HIS A 55 9.64 1.97 29.69
N SER A 56 9.31 2.25 28.42
CA SER A 56 10.27 2.80 27.46
C SER A 56 10.83 4.14 27.95
N LYS A 57 12.16 4.22 28.12
CA LYS A 57 12.86 5.47 28.47
C LYS A 57 12.85 6.43 27.28
N THR A 58 13.22 5.94 26.10
CA THR A 58 13.30 6.74 24.87
C THR A 58 11.97 7.37 24.48
N LEU A 59 10.85 6.64 24.63
CA LEU A 59 9.54 7.21 24.33
C LEU A 59 9.20 8.43 25.21
N LYS A 60 9.73 8.49 26.44
CA LYS A 60 9.53 9.65 27.35
C LYS A 60 10.12 10.94 26.79
N ASP A 61 11.16 10.84 25.97
CA ASP A 61 11.87 11.99 25.42
C ASP A 61 11.21 12.54 24.15
N ILE A 62 10.33 11.76 23.50
CA ILE A 62 9.60 12.19 22.31
C ILE A 62 8.48 13.18 22.67
N LYS A 63 8.46 14.33 22.01
CA LYS A 63 7.52 15.44 22.28
C LYS A 63 6.75 15.86 21.03
N ALA A 64 5.83 16.81 21.19
CA ALA A 64 5.14 17.44 20.07
C ALA A 64 6.16 18.07 19.10
N ASN A 65 5.83 18.05 17.80
CA ASN A 65 6.66 18.52 16.68
C ASN A 65 7.89 17.67 16.34
N ASP A 66 8.25 16.67 17.14
CA ASP A 66 9.26 15.69 16.74
C ASP A 66 8.83 14.93 15.48
N LYS A 67 9.81 14.54 14.66
CA LYS A 67 9.61 13.84 13.40
C LYS A 67 10.12 12.41 13.50
N ILE A 68 9.35 11.47 12.96
CA ILE A 68 9.65 10.04 13.06
C ILE A 68 9.63 9.42 11.67
N ILE A 69 10.69 8.70 11.31
CA ILE A 69 10.73 7.81 10.15
C ILE A 69 10.42 6.40 10.63
N LEU A 70 9.48 5.73 9.98
CA LEU A 70 9.16 4.34 10.23
C LEU A 70 10.02 3.44 9.36
N PHE A 71 10.56 2.38 9.94
CA PHE A 71 11.22 1.32 9.20
C PHE A 71 10.70 -0.05 9.63
N SER A 72 10.74 -1.01 8.72
CA SER A 72 10.35 -2.39 9.01
C SER A 72 11.22 -3.36 8.23
N THR A 73 11.26 -4.61 8.68
CA THR A 73 11.85 -5.69 7.90
C THR A 73 10.81 -6.19 6.92
N LEU A 74 10.99 -5.85 5.64
CA LEU A 74 10.11 -6.27 4.56
C LEU A 74 10.75 -7.42 3.77
N ASP A 75 9.90 -8.30 3.25
CA ASP A 75 10.29 -9.32 2.29
C ASP A 75 9.68 -8.92 0.95
N LEU A 76 10.50 -8.25 0.14
CA LEU A 76 10.16 -7.80 -1.20
C LEU A 76 11.28 -8.32 -2.11
N ASP A 77 10.92 -8.73 -3.33
CA ASP A 77 11.85 -9.26 -4.32
C ASP A 77 12.64 -10.49 -3.85
N LYS A 78 11.99 -11.36 -3.06
CA LYS A 78 12.60 -12.56 -2.44
C LYS A 78 13.79 -12.24 -1.51
N GLN A 79 13.90 -10.99 -1.06
CA GLN A 79 14.95 -10.55 -0.13
C GLN A 79 14.36 -9.83 1.08
N LYS A 80 14.71 -10.38 2.25
CA LYS A 80 14.37 -9.84 3.55
C LYS A 80 15.36 -8.74 3.95
N ASN A 81 14.98 -7.48 3.75
CA ASN A 81 15.80 -6.31 4.06
C ASN A 81 15.07 -5.34 5.01
N ILE A 82 15.84 -4.60 5.81
CA ILE A 82 15.33 -3.46 6.57
C ILE A 82 15.08 -2.32 5.59
N ARG A 83 13.85 -1.81 5.57
CA ARG A 83 13.44 -0.74 4.66
C ARG A 83 12.73 0.37 5.41
N PHE A 84 13.03 1.62 5.05
CA PHE A 84 12.27 2.79 5.47
C PHE A 84 10.98 2.87 4.66
N ILE A 85 9.85 3.16 5.30
CA ILE A 85 8.52 2.98 4.69
C ILE A 85 7.63 4.22 4.76
N ALA A 86 7.85 5.10 5.73
CA ALA A 86 7.02 6.27 5.93
C ALA A 86 7.72 7.29 6.82
N TYR A 87 7.23 8.52 6.81
CA TYR A 87 7.56 9.50 7.84
C TYR A 87 6.30 10.16 8.40
N THR A 88 6.40 10.63 9.63
CA THR A 88 5.32 11.29 10.37
C THR A 88 5.86 12.37 11.31
N MET A 89 4.95 13.17 11.86
CA MET A 89 5.24 14.21 12.85
C MET A 89 4.28 14.06 14.03
N VAL A 90 4.82 14.18 15.24
CA VAL A 90 4.05 14.08 16.48
C VAL A 90 3.19 15.33 16.65
N LYS A 91 1.89 15.12 16.83
CA LYS A 91 0.92 16.16 17.19
C LYS A 91 1.01 16.47 18.68
N GLU A 92 0.90 15.43 19.51
CA GLU A 92 0.91 15.52 20.96
C GLU A 92 1.34 14.18 21.56
N ALA A 93 1.94 14.22 22.74
CA ALA A 93 2.19 13.04 23.56
C ALA A 93 1.19 13.03 24.72
N TYR A 94 0.58 11.88 24.99
CA TYR A 94 -0.43 11.74 26.03
C TYR A 94 -0.26 10.43 26.81
N LEU A 95 -0.95 10.31 27.94
CA LEU A 95 -0.95 9.11 28.77
C LEU A 95 -2.27 8.36 28.62
N ASP A 96 -2.19 7.09 28.26
CA ASP A 96 -3.30 6.14 28.22
C ASP A 96 -2.78 4.73 28.52
N ASN A 97 -3.28 4.13 29.60
CA ASN A 97 -2.88 2.80 30.07
C ASN A 97 -3.41 1.66 29.18
N LYS A 98 -4.27 1.95 28.20
CA LYS A 98 -4.77 0.93 27.28
C LYS A 98 -3.66 0.47 26.34
N THR A 99 -3.55 -0.85 26.18
CA THR A 99 -2.75 -1.44 25.11
C THR A 99 -3.43 -1.14 23.78
N ILE A 100 -2.66 -0.64 22.81
CA ILE A 100 -3.14 -0.41 21.44
C ILE A 100 -2.48 -1.42 20.50
N TYR A 101 -3.24 -1.89 19.51
CA TYR A 101 -2.82 -2.90 18.51
C TYR A 101 -2.38 -4.25 19.08
N ASN A 102 -2.71 -4.56 20.33
CA ASN A 102 -2.16 -5.69 21.09
C ASN A 102 -0.61 -5.75 21.06
N HIS A 103 0.03 -4.59 20.85
CA HIS A 103 1.47 -4.49 20.61
C HIS A 103 2.10 -3.38 21.46
N TYR A 104 1.51 -2.18 21.46
CA TYR A 104 2.04 -1.06 22.23
C TYR A 104 1.45 -1.03 23.65
N CYS A 105 2.23 -1.52 24.60
CA CYS A 105 1.88 -1.65 26.01
C CYS A 105 2.26 -0.44 26.88
N SER A 106 3.06 0.51 26.37
CA SER A 106 3.47 1.69 27.15
C SER A 106 2.30 2.63 27.44
N PRO A 107 2.16 3.16 28.68
CA PRO A 107 1.17 4.20 28.98
C PRO A 107 1.35 5.48 28.16
N LYS A 108 2.59 5.84 27.82
CA LYS A 108 2.83 7.00 26.97
C LYS A 108 2.50 6.64 25.52
N LYS A 109 1.69 7.48 24.87
CA LYS A 109 1.31 7.36 23.46
C LYS A 109 1.64 8.66 22.72
N LEU A 110 1.80 8.55 21.41
CA LEU A 110 2.06 9.66 20.51
C LEU A 110 0.93 9.72 19.49
N LYS A 111 0.22 10.84 19.45
CA LYS A 111 -0.73 11.11 18.38
C LYS A 111 0.00 11.78 17.23
N LEU A 112 -0.30 11.41 16.01
CA LEU A 112 0.40 11.88 14.81
C LEU A 112 -0.43 12.95 14.09
N LYS A 113 0.24 13.93 13.46
CA LYS A 113 -0.42 14.94 12.60
C LYS A 113 -0.91 14.35 11.27
N GLY A 114 -0.35 13.22 10.87
CA GLY A 114 -0.62 12.56 9.60
C GLY A 114 0.52 11.60 9.27
N MET A 115 0.47 10.98 8.10
CA MET A 115 1.55 10.13 7.59
C MET A 115 1.80 10.46 6.14
N LYS A 116 3.05 10.38 5.73
CA LYS A 116 3.40 10.26 4.32
C LYS A 116 4.21 8.99 4.13
N TYR A 117 3.83 8.21 3.14
CA TYR A 117 4.46 6.95 2.79
C TYR A 117 5.53 7.19 1.74
N PHE A 118 6.51 6.30 1.71
CA PHE A 118 7.48 6.28 0.64
C PHE A 118 6.82 5.52 -0.51
N THR A 119 6.93 6.03 -1.74
CA THR A 119 6.29 5.38 -2.90
C THR A 119 6.91 4.02 -3.14
N ASP A 120 8.24 3.97 -3.02
CA ASP A 120 9.05 2.76 -2.97
C ASP A 120 9.80 2.70 -1.64
N PRO A 121 9.82 1.54 -0.96
CA PRO A 121 10.49 1.41 0.33
C PRO A 121 12.02 1.43 0.17
N LEU A 122 12.69 2.34 0.86
CA LEU A 122 14.13 2.54 0.74
C LEU A 122 14.92 1.53 1.58
N VAL A 123 15.85 0.79 0.95
CA VAL A 123 16.69 -0.19 1.64
C VAL A 123 17.72 0.51 2.53
N ALA A 124 17.70 0.20 3.83
CA ALA A 124 18.59 0.85 4.81
C ALA A 124 20.07 0.56 4.57
N LYS A 125 20.40 -0.62 4.00
CA LYS A 125 21.78 -1.00 3.66
C LYS A 125 22.39 -0.04 2.63
N ASP A 126 21.60 0.40 1.66
CA ASP A 126 22.06 1.26 0.57
C ASP A 126 22.35 2.69 1.06
N MET A 127 21.75 3.06 2.20
CA MET A 127 21.97 4.33 2.89
C MET A 127 23.07 4.25 3.96
N ALA A 128 23.69 3.10 4.19
CA ALA A 128 24.57 2.91 5.35
C ALA A 128 25.70 3.96 5.41
N ASN A 129 26.30 4.32 4.27
CA ASN A 129 27.39 5.31 4.21
C ASN A 129 26.91 6.75 4.41
N ASP A 130 25.67 7.06 4.04
CA ASP A 130 25.09 8.41 4.09
C ASP A 130 24.50 8.75 5.49
N LEU A 131 24.39 7.75 6.38
CA LEU A 131 23.75 7.89 7.69
C LEU A 131 24.77 7.85 8.82
N GLU A 132 24.86 8.93 9.58
CA GLU A 132 25.77 9.10 10.71
C GLU A 132 25.42 8.13 11.85
N PHE A 133 24.13 7.93 12.13
CA PHE A 133 23.69 7.01 13.19
C PHE A 133 24.05 5.54 12.93
N VAL A 134 24.44 5.18 11.70
CA VAL A 134 24.92 3.85 11.31
C VAL A 134 26.43 3.80 11.49
N LYS A 135 26.89 3.27 12.62
CA LYS A 135 28.31 3.25 12.99
C LYS A 135 29.07 2.13 12.30
N ASN A 136 28.45 0.97 12.14
CA ASN A 136 29.06 -0.17 11.47
C ASN A 136 28.50 -0.32 10.05
N LYS A 137 29.27 0.14 9.06
CA LYS A 137 28.88 0.12 7.64
C LYS A 137 28.84 -1.29 7.04
N GLU A 138 29.64 -2.23 7.56
CA GLU A 138 29.64 -3.64 7.12
C GLU A 138 28.42 -4.40 7.63
N LYS A 139 27.93 -4.06 8.83
CA LYS A 139 26.79 -4.70 9.49
C LYS A 139 25.77 -3.67 9.97
N PRO A 140 25.13 -2.91 9.06
CA PRO A 140 24.26 -1.79 9.41
C PRO A 140 23.05 -2.22 10.23
N ALA A 141 22.57 -3.46 10.06
CA ALA A 141 21.42 -4.01 10.79
C ALA A 141 21.54 -3.93 12.32
N ASN A 142 22.76 -3.89 12.88
CA ASN A 142 22.96 -3.76 14.33
C ASN A 142 22.44 -2.42 14.86
N ASP A 143 22.55 -1.35 14.08
CA ASP A 143 22.12 -0.01 14.46
C ASP A 143 20.59 0.20 14.40
N PHE A 144 19.85 -0.78 13.87
CA PHE A 144 18.39 -0.81 13.74
C PHE A 144 17.71 -1.76 14.74
N LYS A 145 18.44 -2.25 15.76
CA LYS A 145 17.90 -3.17 16.77
C LYS A 145 16.95 -2.50 17.76
N SER A 146 17.20 -1.22 18.08
CA SER A 146 16.36 -0.49 19.02
C SER A 146 15.02 -0.13 18.41
N GLU A 147 13.99 -0.12 19.25
CA GLU A 147 12.63 0.23 18.84
C GLU A 147 12.52 1.69 18.41
N TYR A 148 13.16 2.57 19.15
CA TYR A 148 13.33 3.99 18.81
C TYR A 148 14.82 4.31 18.85
N LYS A 149 15.28 5.18 17.96
CA LYS A 149 16.63 5.73 17.96
C LYS A 149 16.55 7.18 17.52
N GLU A 150 17.18 8.07 18.29
CA GLU A 150 17.37 9.46 17.87
C GLU A 150 18.40 9.52 16.74
N ILE A 151 18.14 10.36 15.76
CA ILE A 151 19.02 10.59 14.59
C ILE A 151 19.21 12.09 14.40
N THR A 152 20.18 12.47 13.58
CA THR A 152 20.41 13.89 13.24
C THR A 152 19.37 14.41 12.25
N GLU A 153 19.26 15.72 12.13
CA GLU A 153 18.44 16.35 11.09
C GLU A 153 18.97 16.01 9.68
N GLU A 154 20.30 15.93 9.55
CA GLU A 154 21.01 15.57 8.33
C GLU A 154 20.66 14.14 7.90
N ASP A 155 20.67 13.17 8.81
CA ASP A 155 20.25 11.79 8.55
C ASP A 155 18.81 11.73 8.06
N PHE A 156 17.91 12.48 8.72
CA PHE A 156 16.51 12.55 8.34
C PHE A 156 16.33 13.12 6.93
N LYS A 157 17.03 14.22 6.62
CA LYS A 157 17.02 14.84 5.29
C LYS A 157 17.64 13.92 4.23
N ALA A 158 18.71 13.19 4.55
CA ALA A 158 19.36 12.26 3.64
C ALA A 158 18.41 11.16 3.17
N ILE A 159 17.63 10.58 4.10
CA ILE A 159 16.59 9.60 3.77
C ILE A 159 15.51 10.22 2.87
N LEU A 160 14.99 11.39 3.24
CA LEU A 160 13.91 12.02 2.47
C LEU A 160 14.31 12.46 1.06
N ARG A 161 15.59 12.79 0.84
CA ARG A 161 16.10 13.16 -0.50
C ARG A 161 16.11 12.00 -1.50
N LYS A 162 16.06 10.76 -1.01
CA LYS A 162 16.18 9.54 -1.84
C LYS A 162 14.84 8.91 -2.18
N VAL A 163 13.73 9.49 -1.73
CA VAL A 163 12.40 8.87 -1.84
C VAL A 163 11.36 9.83 -2.39
N SER A 164 10.43 9.27 -3.16
CA SER A 164 9.19 9.94 -3.54
C SER A 164 8.14 9.71 -2.46
N LEU A 165 7.36 10.73 -2.12
CA LEU A 165 6.39 10.69 -1.03
C LEU A 165 4.95 10.66 -1.56
N THR A 166 4.11 9.83 -0.94
CA THR A 166 2.67 9.80 -1.21
C THR A 166 1.87 9.91 0.10
N LYS A 167 0.64 10.42 0.00
CA LYS A 167 -0.35 10.38 1.10
C LYS A 167 -1.22 9.13 1.05
N GLU A 168 -1.23 8.44 -0.09
CA GLU A 168 -2.00 7.22 -0.32
C GLU A 168 -1.37 6.04 0.40
N TYR A 169 -2.20 5.08 0.79
CA TYR A 169 -1.71 3.86 1.43
C TYR A 169 -0.81 3.09 0.43
N PRO A 170 0.39 2.65 0.84
CA PRO A 170 1.38 2.11 -0.08
C PRO A 170 0.96 0.78 -0.71
N ALA A 171 1.02 0.68 -2.04
CA ALA A 171 0.65 -0.51 -2.81
C ALA A 171 1.47 -1.76 -2.41
N TYR A 172 2.73 -1.61 -2.02
CA TYR A 172 3.57 -2.72 -1.55
C TYR A 172 3.18 -3.26 -0.15
N PHE A 173 2.21 -2.63 0.51
CA PHE A 173 1.51 -3.14 1.70
C PHE A 173 0.06 -3.53 1.41
N GLU A 174 -0.44 -3.24 0.21
CA GLU A 174 -1.64 -3.87 -0.27
C GLU A 174 -1.26 -5.31 -0.61
N ASN A 175 -1.82 -6.26 0.13
CA ASN A 175 -1.84 -7.65 -0.29
C ASN A 175 -2.73 -7.76 -1.53
N VAL A 176 -2.32 -7.19 -2.67
CA VAL A 176 -2.85 -7.59 -3.98
C VAL A 176 -2.12 -8.88 -4.34
N SER A 177 -2.34 -9.91 -3.53
CA SER A 177 -2.17 -11.26 -4.04
C SER A 177 -3.33 -11.46 -5.02
N PHE A 178 -3.10 -11.23 -6.30
CA PHE A 178 -3.96 -11.85 -7.30
C PHE A 178 -3.84 -13.34 -7.03
N THR A 179 -4.93 -13.95 -6.56
CA THR A 179 -4.95 -15.41 -6.53
C THR A 179 -4.76 -15.89 -7.97
N MET A 180 -4.23 -17.10 -8.15
CA MET A 180 -4.15 -17.69 -9.49
C MET A 180 -5.53 -17.68 -10.18
N GLU A 181 -6.60 -17.81 -9.38
CA GLU A 181 -7.98 -17.66 -9.85
C GLU A 181 -8.27 -16.24 -10.38
N ASP A 182 -7.93 -15.18 -9.65
CA ASP A 182 -8.14 -13.78 -10.10
C ASP A 182 -7.36 -13.49 -11.38
N PHE A 183 -6.11 -13.96 -11.45
CA PHE A 183 -5.29 -13.81 -12.64
C PHE A 183 -5.94 -14.50 -13.85
N LEU A 184 -6.44 -15.73 -13.69
CA LEU A 184 -7.11 -16.46 -14.76
C LEU A 184 -8.43 -15.79 -15.18
N LEU A 185 -9.24 -15.34 -14.22
CA LEU A 185 -10.48 -14.59 -14.49
C LEU A 185 -10.21 -13.30 -15.27
N ASN A 186 -9.20 -12.53 -14.86
CA ASN A 186 -8.80 -11.31 -15.54
C ASN A 186 -8.25 -11.59 -16.93
N SER A 187 -7.47 -12.67 -17.11
CA SER A 187 -6.96 -13.11 -18.41
C SER A 187 -8.09 -13.49 -19.37
N ILE A 188 -9.10 -14.22 -18.86
CA ILE A 188 -10.31 -14.55 -19.63
C ILE A 188 -11.05 -13.26 -20.04
N ASN A 189 -11.27 -12.34 -19.10
CA ASN A 189 -11.97 -11.08 -19.38
C ASN A 189 -11.21 -10.21 -20.39
N GLY A 190 -9.89 -10.10 -20.23
CA GLY A 190 -9.01 -9.39 -21.16
C GLY A 190 -9.09 -9.96 -22.57
N LEU A 191 -8.93 -11.29 -22.70
CA LEU A 191 -9.01 -11.96 -23.99
C LEU A 191 -10.39 -11.81 -24.64
N TYR A 192 -11.47 -11.94 -23.88
CA TYR A 192 -12.83 -11.71 -24.38
C TYR A 192 -12.99 -10.29 -24.94
N ASN A 193 -12.52 -9.28 -24.22
CA ASN A 193 -12.60 -7.89 -24.68
C ASN A 193 -11.77 -7.63 -25.94
N VAL A 194 -10.59 -8.25 -26.06
CA VAL A 194 -9.78 -8.18 -27.27
C VAL A 194 -10.50 -8.83 -28.46
N ILE A 195 -11.06 -10.02 -28.28
CA ILE A 195 -11.81 -10.72 -29.32
C ILE A 195 -13.06 -9.93 -29.70
N LYS A 196 -13.85 -9.45 -28.74
CA LYS A 196 -15.06 -8.64 -28.99
C LYS A 196 -14.77 -7.38 -29.82
N ARG A 197 -13.57 -6.80 -29.70
CA ARG A 197 -13.15 -5.62 -30.47
C ARG A 197 -12.62 -5.94 -31.87
N THR A 198 -12.11 -7.15 -32.08
CA THR A 198 -11.40 -7.52 -33.32
C THR A 198 -12.18 -8.47 -34.22
N GLU A 199 -13.07 -9.29 -33.65
CA GLU A 199 -13.91 -10.23 -34.37
C GLU A 199 -15.13 -9.54 -34.99
N LYS A 200 -15.44 -9.86 -36.24
CA LYS A 200 -16.59 -9.28 -36.96
C LYS A 200 -17.89 -10.04 -36.69
N ARG A 201 -17.79 -11.29 -36.25
CA ARG A 201 -18.92 -12.15 -35.92
C ARG A 201 -19.47 -11.79 -34.53
N ASN A 202 -20.78 -11.96 -34.33
CA ASN A 202 -21.43 -11.72 -33.04
C ASN A 202 -21.22 -12.85 -32.02
N GLN A 203 -20.44 -13.87 -32.35
CA GLN A 203 -20.16 -14.99 -31.45
C GLN A 203 -18.82 -15.65 -31.75
N PHE A 204 -18.23 -16.27 -30.74
CA PHE A 204 -16.94 -16.96 -30.82
C PHE A 204 -17.01 -18.34 -30.19
N GLU A 205 -16.41 -19.35 -30.83
CA GLU A 205 -16.46 -20.73 -30.32
C GLU A 205 -15.65 -20.88 -29.02
N ILE A 206 -16.25 -21.50 -28.00
CA ILE A 206 -15.64 -21.65 -26.67
C ILE A 206 -14.33 -22.45 -26.74
N LYS A 207 -14.27 -23.56 -27.49
CA LYS A 207 -13.04 -24.36 -27.62
C LYS A 207 -11.90 -23.57 -28.25
N SER A 208 -12.22 -22.77 -29.28
CA SER A 208 -11.25 -21.87 -29.92
C SER A 208 -10.80 -20.76 -28.98
N PHE A 209 -11.71 -20.22 -28.15
CA PHE A 209 -11.38 -19.27 -27.09
C PHE A 209 -10.40 -19.86 -26.07
N ILE A 210 -10.64 -21.09 -25.58
CA ILE A 210 -9.76 -21.78 -24.63
C ILE A 210 -8.38 -22.03 -25.24
N LYS A 211 -8.29 -22.38 -26.53
CA LYS A 211 -6.99 -22.51 -27.23
C LYS A 211 -6.21 -21.20 -27.25
N LEU A 212 -6.87 -20.07 -27.50
CA LEU A 212 -6.24 -18.75 -27.46
C LEU A 212 -5.82 -18.37 -26.04
N LEU A 213 -6.66 -18.64 -25.05
CA LEU A 213 -6.34 -18.42 -23.64
C LEU A 213 -5.12 -19.23 -23.21
N LYS A 214 -5.03 -20.50 -23.61
CA LYS A 214 -3.84 -21.33 -23.35
C LYS A 214 -2.57 -20.71 -23.93
N LYS A 215 -2.62 -20.22 -25.17
CA LYS A 215 -1.48 -19.52 -25.78
C LYS A 215 -1.10 -18.28 -24.97
N LEU A 216 -2.08 -17.45 -24.60
CA LEU A 216 -1.87 -16.27 -23.77
C LEU A 216 -1.21 -16.63 -22.43
N LEU A 217 -1.72 -17.64 -21.72
CA LEU A 217 -1.18 -18.08 -20.44
C LEU A 217 0.25 -18.61 -20.55
N ASN A 218 0.57 -19.32 -21.62
CA ASN A 218 1.93 -19.79 -21.89
C ASN A 218 2.93 -18.62 -22.05
N GLU A 219 2.54 -17.52 -22.70
CA GLU A 219 3.38 -16.32 -22.82
C GLU A 219 3.69 -15.68 -21.45
N TYR A 220 2.77 -15.84 -20.48
CA TYR A 220 2.98 -15.42 -19.09
C TYR A 220 3.70 -16.49 -18.23
N GLY A 221 4.22 -17.56 -18.83
CA GLY A 221 4.94 -18.63 -18.13
C GLY A 221 4.05 -19.60 -17.35
N ILE A 222 2.73 -19.61 -17.61
CA ILE A 222 1.78 -20.48 -16.93
C ILE A 222 1.53 -21.73 -17.76
N SER A 223 2.14 -22.84 -17.33
CA SER A 223 2.02 -24.14 -18.00
C SER A 223 0.81 -24.93 -17.48
N LYS A 224 -0.39 -24.64 -18.01
CA LYS A 224 -1.60 -25.45 -17.78
C LYS A 224 -2.00 -26.21 -19.04
N SER A 225 -2.50 -27.43 -18.84
CA SER A 225 -3.08 -28.24 -19.92
C SER A 225 -4.36 -27.60 -20.46
N TYR A 226 -4.77 -28.01 -21.67
CA TYR A 226 -6.03 -27.54 -22.25
C TYR A 226 -7.23 -27.90 -21.34
N ASP A 227 -7.24 -29.13 -20.82
CA ASP A 227 -8.33 -29.63 -19.98
C ASP A 227 -8.44 -28.88 -18.65
N GLU A 228 -7.32 -28.52 -18.02
CA GLU A 228 -7.32 -27.69 -16.81
C GLU A 228 -7.91 -26.29 -17.06
N ILE A 229 -7.61 -25.69 -18.21
CA ILE A 229 -8.11 -24.36 -18.57
C ILE A 229 -9.60 -24.44 -18.93
N GLU A 230 -10.00 -25.49 -19.66
CA GLU A 230 -11.41 -25.75 -19.97
C GLU A 230 -12.22 -25.96 -18.69
N GLU A 231 -11.74 -26.79 -17.75
CA GLU A 231 -12.40 -27.03 -16.48
C GLU A 231 -12.51 -25.75 -15.65
N PHE A 232 -11.43 -24.97 -15.57
CA PHE A 232 -11.45 -23.69 -14.87
C PHE A 232 -12.49 -22.73 -15.48
N TYR A 233 -12.48 -22.59 -16.81
CA TYR A 233 -13.47 -21.77 -17.52
C TYR A 233 -14.89 -22.27 -17.27
N ALA A 234 -15.13 -23.58 -17.39
CA ALA A 234 -16.44 -24.20 -17.20
C ALA A 234 -17.05 -23.90 -15.83
N ARG A 235 -16.23 -23.93 -14.76
CA ARG A 235 -16.68 -23.70 -13.39
C ARG A 235 -16.86 -22.23 -13.04
N ASN A 236 -16.19 -21.33 -13.75
CA ASN A 236 -16.07 -19.93 -13.38
C ASN A 236 -16.66 -18.93 -14.39
N ALA A 237 -17.05 -19.36 -15.59
CA ALA A 237 -17.58 -18.47 -16.63
C ALA A 237 -18.79 -17.62 -16.16
N TRP A 238 -19.62 -18.16 -15.26
CA TRP A 238 -20.75 -17.44 -14.67
C TRP A 238 -20.33 -16.19 -13.86
N LYS A 239 -19.10 -16.15 -13.33
CA LYS A 239 -18.57 -14.99 -12.59
C LYS A 239 -18.29 -13.79 -13.51
N LEU A 240 -18.10 -14.05 -14.80
CA LEU A 240 -17.71 -13.05 -15.79
C LEU A 240 -18.91 -12.38 -16.48
N GLY A 241 -20.12 -12.90 -16.29
CA GLY A 241 -21.34 -12.32 -16.86
C GLY A 241 -21.46 -12.47 -18.39
N PHE A 242 -20.64 -13.30 -19.02
CA PHE A 242 -20.74 -13.56 -20.46
C PHE A 242 -22.03 -14.32 -20.79
N LYS A 243 -22.64 -13.99 -21.93
CA LYS A 243 -23.75 -14.76 -22.50
C LYS A 243 -23.18 -15.89 -23.35
N HIS A 244 -23.69 -17.10 -23.18
CA HIS A 244 -23.29 -18.28 -23.97
C HIS A 244 -24.45 -18.80 -24.79
N ASN A 245 -24.17 -19.20 -26.04
CA ASN A 245 -25.14 -19.72 -26.98
C ASN A 245 -24.89 -21.23 -27.23
N PRO A 246 -25.95 -22.06 -27.25
CA PRO A 246 -25.84 -23.48 -27.58
C PRO A 246 -25.65 -23.70 -29.09
N SER A 247 -25.22 -24.91 -29.46
CA SER A 247 -25.19 -25.39 -30.85
C SER A 247 -25.98 -26.69 -30.97
N ARG A 248 -26.27 -27.11 -32.21
CA ARG A 248 -26.76 -28.48 -32.51
C ARG A 248 -25.63 -29.48 -32.73
N ASP A 249 -24.42 -28.99 -32.90
CA ASP A 249 -23.20 -29.78 -33.15
C ASP A 249 -22.59 -30.28 -31.83
N PRO A 250 -22.68 -31.59 -31.51
CA PRO A 250 -22.20 -32.13 -30.25
C PRO A 250 -20.68 -32.01 -30.08
N ASP A 251 -19.92 -32.00 -31.16
CA ASP A 251 -18.46 -31.94 -31.12
C ASP A 251 -17.95 -30.59 -30.63
N LYS A 252 -18.82 -29.57 -30.64
CA LYS A 252 -18.54 -28.22 -30.15
C LYS A 252 -19.01 -27.99 -28.72
N PHE A 253 -19.55 -29.00 -28.04
CA PHE A 253 -20.07 -28.81 -26.69
C PHE A 253 -18.96 -28.61 -25.68
N VAL A 254 -19.15 -27.60 -24.84
CA VAL A 254 -18.42 -27.37 -23.59
C VAL A 254 -19.47 -27.25 -22.48
N ALA A 255 -19.28 -28.05 -21.45
CA ALA A 255 -20.18 -28.10 -20.30
C ALA A 255 -19.87 -26.95 -19.33
N LEU A 256 -20.76 -25.97 -19.22
CA LEU A 256 -20.61 -24.84 -18.29
C LEU A 256 -21.50 -24.99 -17.07
N TYR A 257 -21.03 -24.49 -15.93
CA TYR A 257 -21.71 -24.56 -14.64
C TYR A 257 -22.22 -23.18 -14.23
N ASN A 258 -23.42 -23.12 -13.67
CA ASN A 258 -23.91 -21.90 -13.02
C ASN A 258 -23.48 -21.83 -11.54
N ARG A 259 -23.84 -20.74 -10.86
CA ARG A 259 -23.56 -20.53 -9.42
C ARG A 259 -24.06 -21.65 -8.51
N LEU A 260 -25.10 -22.38 -8.92
CA LEU A 260 -25.69 -23.50 -8.16
C LEU A 260 -25.09 -24.86 -8.54
N GLY A 261 -24.06 -24.89 -9.39
CA GLY A 261 -23.41 -26.13 -9.86
C GLY A 261 -24.20 -26.89 -10.93
N LYS A 262 -25.27 -26.32 -11.49
CA LYS A 262 -26.05 -26.95 -12.57
C LYS A 262 -25.28 -26.82 -13.89
N LYS A 263 -25.04 -27.97 -14.52
CA LYS A 263 -24.35 -28.10 -15.82
C LYS A 263 -25.31 -27.91 -17.00
N ARG A 264 -24.86 -27.18 -18.02
CA ARG A 264 -25.51 -27.07 -19.35
C ARG A 264 -24.45 -27.01 -20.45
N ASN A 265 -24.76 -27.54 -21.63
CA ASN A 265 -23.83 -27.53 -22.77
C ASN A 265 -24.02 -26.26 -23.60
N PHE A 266 -22.90 -25.64 -23.95
CA PHE A 266 -22.82 -24.48 -24.82
C PHE A 266 -21.72 -24.69 -25.86
N SER A 267 -21.72 -23.87 -26.90
CA SER A 267 -20.67 -23.93 -27.94
C SER A 267 -20.03 -22.60 -28.24
N TYR A 268 -20.76 -21.50 -28.01
CA TYR A 268 -20.31 -20.17 -28.35
C TYR A 268 -20.43 -19.21 -27.17
N ILE A 269 -19.50 -18.26 -27.10
CA ILE A 269 -19.58 -17.05 -26.31
C ILE A 269 -20.20 -15.98 -27.20
N SER A 270 -21.22 -15.28 -26.72
CA SER A 270 -21.82 -14.12 -27.40
C SER A 270 -20.87 -12.95 -27.33
N LEU A 271 -20.66 -12.27 -28.45
CA LEU A 271 -19.88 -11.02 -28.56
C LEU A 271 -20.76 -9.77 -28.71
N GLU A 272 -22.08 -9.96 -28.83
CA GLU A 272 -23.08 -8.87 -28.76
C GLU A 272 -22.86 -7.96 -27.55
#